data_AF-A0A7J9GEA8-F1
#
_entry.id   AF-A0A7J9GEA8-F1
#
_cell.length_a   1.000
_cell.length_b   1.000
_cell.length_c   1.000
_cell.angle_alpha   90.00
_cell.angle_beta   90.00
_cell.angle_gamma   90.00
#
_symmetry.space_group_name_H-M   'P 1'
#
loop_
_entity.id
_entity.type
_entity.pdbx_description
1 polymer ?
#
loop_
_entity_poly.entity_id
_entity_poly.type
_entity_poly.pdbx_seq_one_letter_code
_entity_poly.pdbx_strand_id
1 'polypeptide(L)'
;MIWNGENGCEVKKGRKQYVVNVEHKTCSCRSWYYHKDTYLKAYEYVLQPINGSHEWTKFGIEPVLPPVEKTMHDRSKKNRKQKNKPKKSEAWTTQ
;
A
#
# COMPACT_ATOMS: atom_id res chain seq x y z
N MET A 1 12.92 -27.36 7.47
CA MET A 1 11.92 -26.63 8.28
C MET A 1 12.71 -25.83 9.29
N ILE A 2 12.65 -24.50 9.22
CA ILE A 2 13.28 -23.63 10.22
C ILE A 2 12.16 -23.27 11.19
N TRP A 3 12.29 -23.74 12.44
CA TRP A 3 11.28 -23.62 13.47
C TRP A 3 11.68 -22.45 14.37
N ASN A 4 10.86 -21.39 14.40
CA ASN A 4 11.00 -20.27 15.33
C ASN A 4 9.76 -20.31 16.23
N GLY A 5 9.97 -20.30 17.56
CA GLY A 5 9.00 -20.65 18.61
C GLY A 5 7.53 -20.19 18.44
N GLU A 6 6.66 -21.01 19.03
CA GLU A 6 5.22 -20.82 19.28
C GLU A 6 4.34 -20.44 18.07
N ASN A 7 4.36 -21.32 17.07
CA ASN A 7 3.24 -21.55 16.12
C ASN A 7 3.38 -20.94 14.73
N GLY A 8 4.54 -20.37 14.36
CA GLY A 8 4.85 -19.92 13.00
C GLY A 8 5.78 -20.89 12.23
N CYS A 9 5.26 -21.58 11.22
CA CYS A 9 6.08 -22.35 10.28
C CYS A 9 6.46 -21.49 9.06
N GLU A 10 7.75 -21.36 8.75
CA GLU A 10 8.21 -20.69 7.53
C GLU A 10 8.30 -21.69 6.36
N VAL A 11 7.46 -21.49 5.34
CA VAL A 11 7.41 -22.33 4.13
C VAL A 11 8.04 -21.58 2.97
N LYS A 12 9.04 -22.19 2.32
CA LYS A 12 9.71 -21.65 1.13
C LYS A 12 9.25 -22.40 -0.12
N LYS A 13 8.70 -21.68 -1.11
CA LYS A 13 8.38 -22.20 -2.45
C LYS A 13 9.13 -21.38 -3.49
N GLY A 14 10.32 -21.84 -3.87
CA GLY A 14 11.23 -21.10 -4.75
C GLY A 14 11.66 -19.78 -4.11
N ARG A 15 11.37 -18.65 -4.77
CA ARG A 15 11.69 -17.29 -4.27
C ARG A 15 10.68 -16.74 -3.27
N LYS A 16 9.56 -17.44 -3.03
CA LYS A 16 8.50 -16.97 -2.14
C LYS A 16 8.63 -17.63 -0.78
N GLN A 17 8.50 -16.84 0.28
CA GLN A 17 8.53 -17.28 1.67
C GLN A 17 7.19 -16.91 2.31
N TYR A 18 6.63 -17.83 3.09
CA TYR A 18 5.34 -17.67 3.74
C TYR A 18 5.43 -18.05 5.21
N VAL A 19 4.74 -17.29 6.06
CA VAL A 19 4.57 -17.61 7.47
C VAL A 19 3.20 -18.25 7.62
N VAL A 20 3.16 -19.51 8.03
CA VAL A 20 1.94 -20.25 8.32
C VAL A 20 1.78 -20.33 9.83
N ASN A 21 0.75 -19.71 10.36
CA ASN A 21 0.33 -19.91 11.74
C ASN A 21 -0.67 -21.08 11.80
N VAL A 22 -0.23 -22.21 12.36
CA VAL A 22 -1.01 -23.47 12.38
C VAL A 22 -2.16 -23.38 13.38
N GLU A 23 -1.95 -22.74 14.53
CA GLU A 23 -2.95 -22.58 15.59
C GLU A 23 -4.14 -21.74 15.11
N HIS A 24 -3.85 -20.61 14.47
CA HIS A 24 -4.88 -19.71 13.95
C HIS A 24 -5.33 -20.09 12.53
N LYS A 25 -4.79 -21.17 11.95
CA LYS A 25 -5.01 -21.61 10.57
C LYS A 25 -4.82 -20.48 9.55
N THR A 26 -3.81 -19.63 9.75
CA THR A 26 -3.52 -18.49 8.87
C THR A 26 -2.23 -18.68 8.10
N CYS A 27 -2.18 -18.15 6.88
CA CYS A 27 -0.97 -18.10 6.06
C CYS A 27 -0.76 -16.66 5.58
N SER A 28 0.47 -16.16 5.62
CA SER A 28 0.83 -14.85 5.06
C SER A 28 0.56 -14.75 3.56
N CYS A 29 0.49 -15.89 2.86
CA CYS A 29 0.02 -15.97 1.49
C CYS A 29 -1.43 -15.50 1.29
N ARG A 30 -2.23 -15.45 2.37
CA ARG A 30 -3.64 -15.03 2.40
C ARG A 30 -4.58 -15.76 1.43
N SER A 31 -4.09 -16.80 0.75
CA SER A 31 -4.82 -17.59 -0.24
C SER A 31 -6.13 -18.16 0.29
N TRP A 32 -6.15 -18.53 1.57
CA TRP A 32 -7.32 -19.10 2.26
C TRP A 32 -8.50 -18.11 2.40
N TYR A 33 -8.24 -16.80 2.33
CA TYR A 33 -9.30 -15.79 2.34
C TYR A 33 -9.91 -15.53 0.96
N TYR A 34 -9.21 -15.90 -0.12
CA TYR A 34 -9.66 -15.62 -1.49
C TYR A 34 -10.43 -16.78 -2.12
N HIS A 35 -10.89 -17.76 -1.33
CA HIS A 35 -11.80 -18.78 -1.84
C HIS A 35 -13.16 -18.18 -2.16
N LYS A 36 -13.75 -18.63 -3.28
CA LYS A 36 -15.08 -18.22 -3.73
C LYS A 36 -16.13 -18.38 -2.63
N ASP A 37 -16.07 -19.48 -1.88
CA ASP A 37 -17.03 -19.73 -0.79
C ASP A 37 -16.89 -18.70 0.34
N THR A 38 -15.67 -18.27 0.67
CA THR A 38 -15.41 -17.21 1.65
C THR A 38 -15.96 -15.87 1.16
N TYR A 39 -15.76 -15.56 -0.13
CA TYR A 39 -16.34 -14.37 -0.76
C TYR A 39 -17.86 -14.41 -0.69
N LEU A 40 -18.49 -15.51 -1.13
CA LEU A 40 -19.95 -15.64 -1.11
C LEU A 40 -20.52 -15.55 0.30
N LYS A 41 -19.87 -16.16 1.30
CA LYS A 41 -20.27 -16.03 2.72
C LYS A 41 -20.16 -14.59 3.23
N ALA A 42 -19.12 -13.86 2.85
CA ALA A 42 -18.96 -12.46 3.26
C ALA A 42 -20.08 -11.55 2.72
N TYR A 43 -20.63 -11.89 1.55
CA TYR A 43 -21.74 -11.17 0.89
C TYR A 43 -23.09 -11.90 1.01
N GLU A 44 -23.19 -12.95 1.86
CA GLU A 44 -24.44 -13.68 2.07
C GLU A 44 -25.50 -12.80 2.72
N TYR A 45 -25.05 -11.90 3.59
CA TYR A 45 -25.91 -10.93 4.26
C TYR A 45 -26.00 -9.65 3.43
N VAL A 46 -27.23 -9.17 3.23
CA VAL A 46 -27.48 -7.88 2.60
C VAL A 46 -26.94 -6.78 3.50
N LEU A 47 -25.86 -6.12 3.07
CA LEU A 47 -25.40 -4.89 3.71
C LEU A 47 -26.43 -3.81 3.42
N GLN A 48 -27.28 -3.51 4.41
CA GLN A 48 -28.22 -2.40 4.29
C GLN A 48 -27.43 -1.09 4.17
N PRO A 49 -27.82 -0.20 3.24
CA PRO A 49 -27.22 1.12 3.17
C PRO A 49 -27.49 1.85 4.49
N ILE A 50 -26.45 2.45 5.06
CA ILE A 50 -26.56 3.32 6.24
C ILE A 50 -26.80 4.74 5.72
N ASN A 51 -27.85 5.41 6.22
CA ASN A 51 -28.34 6.67 5.63
C ASN A 51 -27.34 7.83 5.80
N GLY A 52 -26.39 7.73 6.73
CA GLY A 52 -25.31 8.70 6.85
C GLY A 52 -24.41 8.49 8.06
N SER A 53 -23.41 9.36 8.20
CA SER A 53 -22.41 9.31 9.29
C SER A 53 -23.00 9.47 10.69
N HIS A 54 -24.19 10.06 10.81
CA HIS A 54 -24.90 10.23 12.07
C HIS A 54 -25.46 8.91 12.63
N GLU A 55 -25.70 7.91 11.78
CA GLU A 55 -26.16 6.56 12.18
C GLU A 55 -25.00 5.60 12.45
N TRP A 56 -23.73 6.03 12.28
CA TRP A 56 -22.59 5.16 12.54
C TRP A 56 -22.46 4.88 14.03
N THR A 57 -22.30 3.61 14.39
CA THR A 57 -22.01 3.21 15.78
C THR A 57 -20.72 3.89 16.25
N LYS A 58 -20.86 4.82 17.19
CA LYS A 58 -19.71 5.46 17.86
C LYS A 58 -19.14 4.46 18.86
N PHE A 59 -18.23 3.62 18.41
CA PHE A 59 -17.41 2.85 19.32
C PHE A 59 -16.48 3.82 20.07
N GLY A 60 -16.29 3.62 21.38
CA GLY A 60 -15.31 4.39 22.19
C GLY A 60 -13.85 4.10 21.82
N ILE A 61 -13.61 3.71 20.57
CA ILE A 61 -12.29 3.50 20.01
C ILE A 61 -11.73 4.89 19.76
N GLU A 62 -10.67 5.22 20.47
CA GLU A 62 -9.95 6.47 20.27
C GLU A 62 -9.50 6.57 18.81
N PRO A 63 -9.68 7.73 18.15
CA PRO A 63 -9.26 7.89 16.76
C PRO A 63 -7.79 7.55 16.63
N VAL A 64 -7.45 6.71 15.64
CA VAL A 64 -6.06 6.39 15.35
C VAL A 64 -5.32 7.69 15.05
N LEU A 65 -4.26 7.96 15.82
CA LEU A 65 -3.41 9.10 15.56
C LEU A 65 -2.76 8.93 14.17
N PRO A 66 -2.58 10.02 13.42
CA PRO A 66 -1.82 9.95 12.18
C PRO A 66 -0.43 9.37 12.46
N PRO A 67 0.19 8.68 11.48
CA PRO A 67 1.59 8.32 11.59
C PRO A 67 2.41 9.58 11.93
N VAL A 68 3.36 9.44 12.85
CA VAL A 68 4.27 10.54 13.22
C VAL A 68 4.90 11.10 11.94
N GLU A 69 4.68 12.39 11.69
CA GLU A 69 5.27 13.07 10.54
C GLU A 69 6.79 12.99 10.64
N LYS A 70 7.40 12.35 9.64
CA LYS A 70 8.86 12.34 9.47
C LYS A 70 9.20 13.33 8.37
N THR A 71 10.14 14.23 8.63
CA THR A 71 10.72 15.06 7.59
C THR A 71 11.40 14.16 6.56
N MET A 72 10.80 14.02 5.38
CA MET A 72 11.43 13.33 4.26
C MET A 72 12.71 14.06 3.88
N HIS A 73 13.79 13.34 3.63
CA HIS A 73 14.99 13.96 3.05
C HIS A 73 14.61 14.60 1.71
N ASP A 74 14.92 15.89 1.57
CA ASP A 74 14.58 16.63 0.37
C ASP A 74 15.20 15.95 -0.85
N ARG A 75 14.42 15.90 -1.94
CA ARG A 75 14.89 15.34 -3.18
C ARG A 75 15.98 16.26 -3.71
N SER A 76 17.20 15.74 -3.87
CA SER A 76 18.30 16.49 -4.45
C SER A 76 17.85 17.19 -5.75
N LYS A 77 17.92 18.52 -5.74
CA LYS A 77 17.53 19.34 -6.88
C LYS A 77 18.60 19.20 -7.96
N LYS A 78 18.27 18.49 -9.03
CA LYS A 78 19.13 18.44 -10.23
C LYS A 78 18.84 19.66 -11.10
N ASN A 79 19.80 20.59 -11.18
CA ASN A 79 19.71 21.71 -12.12
C ASN A 79 19.62 21.18 -13.55
N ARG A 80 18.55 21.57 -14.27
CA ARG A 80 18.38 21.25 -15.69
C ARG A 80 19.38 22.10 -16.49
N LYS A 81 20.37 21.45 -17.13
CA LYS A 81 21.31 22.14 -18.03
C LYS A 81 20.53 22.74 -19.21
N GLN A 82 20.68 24.04 -19.46
CA GLN A 82 20.16 24.71 -20.66
C GLN A 82 21.00 24.25 -21.86
N LYS A 83 20.37 23.66 -22.88
CA LYS A 83 21.05 23.25 -24.12
C LYS A 83 21.34 24.52 -24.92
N ASN A 84 22.62 24.74 -25.27
CA ASN A 84 23.21 25.82 -26.06
C ASN A 84 22.26 26.87 -26.69
N LYS A 85 22.43 28.14 -26.32
CA LYS A 85 21.91 29.29 -27.08
C LYS A 85 22.66 29.39 -28.43
N PRO A 86 21.99 29.45 -29.60
CA PRO A 86 22.67 29.82 -30.84
C PRO A 86 23.12 31.29 -30.78
N LYS A 87 24.35 31.57 -31.26
CA LYS A 87 24.89 32.92 -31.41
C LYS A 87 24.04 33.68 -32.43
N LYS A 88 23.59 34.89 -32.11
CA LYS A 88 22.81 35.77 -32.99
C LYS A 88 23.75 36.33 -34.07
N SER A 89 23.63 35.85 -35.32
CA SER A 89 24.29 36.46 -36.48
C SER A 89 23.56 37.72 -36.93
N GLU A 90 24.34 38.65 -37.48
CA GLU A 90 24.09 40.08 -37.69
C GLU A 90 22.91 40.40 -38.63
N ALA A 91 22.30 41.57 -38.39
CA ALA A 91 21.16 42.09 -39.11
C ALA A 91 21.60 42.85 -40.38
N TRP A 92 20.98 42.56 -41.52
CA TRP A 92 21.06 43.41 -42.71
C TRP A 92 19.86 44.34 -42.77
N THR A 93 20.16 45.62 -42.93
CA THR A 93 19.25 46.77 -43.09
C THR A 93 18.54 46.73 -44.45
N THR A 94 17.23 46.98 -44.48
CA THR A 94 16.42 47.13 -45.70
C THR A 94 16.15 48.61 -46.01
N GLN A 95 16.29 48.99 -47.29
CA GLN A 95 15.39 49.91 -47.97
C GLN A 95 14.97 49.29 -49.30
#